data_AF-A0AAE3RNM9-F1
#
_entry.id   AF-A0AAE3RNM9-F1
#
_cell.length_a   1.000
_cell.length_b   1.000
_cell.length_c   1.000
_cell.angle_alpha   90.00
_cell.angle_beta   90.00
_cell.angle_gamma   90.00
#
_symmetry.space_group_name_H-M   'P 1'
#
loop_
_entity.id
_entity.type
_entity.pdbx_description
1 polymer ?
#
loop_
_entity_poly.entity_id
_entity_poly.type
_entity_poly.pdbx_seq_one_letter_code
_entity_poly.pdbx_strand_id
1 'polypeptide(L)'
;MQIKKTFPIYEGPDLRRRWTTEAEWRDWLRAHGAYGFRVTPYFNRCCVVFGERRYVETIKQLHGLDESEFVYGVGGMVTTLGYIQADTMLHCVYLPENYDETVYWHEALHVALMTAEYHGVQLHDQEALTYLQGYIAEEFNRSRLQFMADKKAGGLPAIEGIVTRPASTICRGGFCNRKVVMR
;
A
#
# COMPACT_ATOMS: atom_id res chain seq x y z
N MET A 1 12.34 24.45 10.70
CA MET A 1 11.14 23.88 10.06
C MET A 1 10.67 22.71 10.93
N GLN A 2 9.48 22.78 11.54
CA GLN A 2 9.00 21.71 12.42
C GLN A 2 8.59 20.51 11.57
N ILE A 3 9.16 19.33 11.82
CA ILE A 3 8.83 18.12 11.06
C ILE A 3 7.39 17.72 11.43
N LYS A 4 6.49 17.77 10.44
CA LYS A 4 5.06 17.47 10.65
C LYS A 4 4.88 15.96 10.81
N LYS A 5 4.35 15.52 11.96
CA LYS A 5 4.01 14.12 12.23
C LYS A 5 2.58 13.85 11.75
N THR A 6 2.44 13.23 10.57
CA THR A 6 1.14 12.99 9.92
C THR A 6 0.94 11.56 9.44
N PHE A 7 1.90 10.66 9.67
CA PHE A 7 1.82 9.27 9.24
C PHE A 7 1.47 8.39 10.44
N PRO A 8 0.43 7.56 10.38
CA PRO A 8 0.05 6.72 11.50
C PRO A 8 0.87 5.43 11.51
N ILE A 9 1.34 5.04 12.69
CA ILE A 9 1.77 3.68 13.00
C ILE A 9 0.90 3.12 14.13
N TYR A 10 0.82 1.81 14.25
CA TYR A 10 0.04 1.12 15.27
C TYR A 10 0.97 0.29 16.14
N GLU A 11 0.90 0.49 17.45
CA GLU A 11 1.83 -0.12 18.42
C GLU A 11 1.08 -0.86 19.54
N GLY A 12 1.68 -1.95 19.99
CA GLY A 12 1.19 -2.74 21.13
C GLY A 12 -0.04 -3.62 20.82
N PRO A 13 -0.47 -4.43 21.80
CA PRO A 13 -1.60 -5.35 21.66
C PRO A 13 -2.92 -4.65 21.34
N ASP A 14 -3.09 -3.42 21.83
CA ASP A 14 -4.30 -2.59 21.64
C ASP A 14 -4.27 -1.77 20.34
N LEU A 15 -3.23 -1.93 19.51
CA LEU A 15 -3.08 -1.22 18.23
C LEU A 15 -3.20 0.30 18.38
N ARG A 16 -2.57 0.85 19.42
CA ARG A 16 -2.64 2.28 19.72
C ARG A 16 -1.99 3.06 18.57
N ARG A 17 -2.76 3.99 18.00
CA ARG A 17 -2.27 4.86 16.93
C ARG A 17 -1.29 5.91 17.47
N ARG A 18 -0.12 6.02 16.83
CA ARG A 18 0.86 7.09 17.03
C ARG A 18 1.14 7.81 15.71
N TRP A 19 1.11 9.14 15.73
CA TRP A 19 1.48 9.96 14.56
C TRP A 19 2.99 10.17 14.51
N THR A 20 3.56 9.99 13.32
CA THR A 20 5.00 9.92 13.10
C THR A 20 5.38 10.60 11.79
N THR A 21 6.68 10.73 11.52
CA THR A 21 7.21 11.30 10.27
C THR A 21 7.11 10.31 9.11
N GLU A 22 7.26 10.78 7.86
CA GLU A 22 7.24 9.86 6.71
C GLU A 22 8.38 8.82 6.78
N ALA A 23 9.57 9.24 7.21
CA ALA A 23 10.72 8.35 7.36
C ALA A 23 10.45 7.23 8.37
N GLU A 24 9.98 7.57 9.57
CA GLU A 24 9.66 6.58 10.61
C GLU A 24 8.52 5.64 10.16
N TRP A 25 7.55 6.15 9.41
CA TRP A 25 6.48 5.31 8.86
C TRP A 25 7.01 4.35 7.80
N ARG A 26 7.90 4.80 6.91
CA ARG A 26 8.58 3.95 5.92
C ARG A 26 9.42 2.86 6.59
N ASP A 27 10.15 3.20 7.66
CA ASP A 27 10.93 2.23 8.43
C ASP A 27 10.02 1.19 9.10
N TRP A 28 8.90 1.63 9.67
CA TRP A 28 7.88 0.74 10.24
C TRP A 28 7.29 -0.21 9.19
N LEU A 29 6.92 0.30 8.01
CA LEU A 29 6.44 -0.52 6.89
C LEU A 29 7.49 -1.55 6.45
N ARG A 30 8.75 -1.10 6.29
CA ARG A 30 9.86 -1.94 5.84
C ARG A 30 10.14 -3.09 6.80
N ALA A 31 10.03 -2.86 8.11
CA ALA A 31 10.13 -3.91 9.13
C ALA A 31 9.07 -5.02 8.97
N HIS A 32 7.98 -4.76 8.24
CA HIS A 32 6.91 -5.72 7.94
C HIS A 32 6.92 -6.18 6.47
N GLY A 33 7.99 -5.89 5.73
CA GLY A 33 8.13 -6.24 4.31
C GLY A 33 7.25 -5.41 3.37
N ALA A 34 6.80 -4.22 3.81
CA ALA A 34 6.05 -3.27 3.01
C ALA A 34 6.88 -2.02 2.70
N TYR A 35 6.45 -1.25 1.71
CA TYR A 35 7.08 0.00 1.30
C TYR A 35 6.01 1.06 1.17
N GLY A 36 6.33 2.32 1.44
CA GLY A 36 5.32 3.35 1.34
C GLY A 36 5.81 4.72 0.98
N PHE A 37 4.89 5.51 0.48
CA PHE A 37 5.12 6.88 0.08
C PHE A 37 3.82 7.69 0.20
N ARG A 38 3.97 9.00 0.27
CA ARG A 38 2.87 9.95 0.14
C ARG A 38 2.54 10.20 -1.33
N VAL A 39 1.25 10.21 -1.67
CA VAL A 39 0.77 10.58 -3.01
C VAL A 39 0.73 12.10 -3.13
N THR A 40 1.85 12.72 -3.52
CA THR A 40 1.99 14.18 -3.68
C THR A 40 1.14 14.69 -4.85
N PRO A 41 0.46 15.86 -4.76
CA PRO A 41 0.44 16.82 -3.65
C PRO A 41 -0.54 16.48 -2.51
N TYR A 42 -1.35 15.45 -2.67
CA TYR A 42 -2.37 15.05 -1.72
C TYR A 42 -1.77 14.47 -0.43
N PHE A 43 -2.60 14.33 0.61
CA PHE A 43 -2.18 13.71 1.89
C PHE A 43 -2.42 12.20 1.92
N ASN A 44 -2.79 11.60 0.77
CA ASN A 44 -3.00 10.18 0.63
C ASN A 44 -1.66 9.44 0.75
N ARG A 45 -1.73 8.17 1.13
CA ARG A 45 -0.58 7.31 1.35
C ARG A 45 -0.76 6.03 0.55
N CYS A 46 0.35 5.46 0.12
CA CYS A 46 0.38 4.11 -0.47
C CYS A 46 1.25 3.21 0.39
N CYS A 47 0.72 2.04 0.76
CA CYS A 47 1.44 0.91 1.33
C CYS A 47 1.51 -0.18 0.27
N VAL A 48 2.70 -0.39 -0.30
CA VAL A 48 2.99 -1.32 -1.38
C VAL A 48 3.62 -2.58 -0.79
N VAL A 49 3.11 -3.75 -1.16
CA VAL A 49 3.69 -5.04 -0.81
C VAL A 49 3.87 -5.88 -2.07
N PHE A 50 5.04 -6.51 -2.18
CA PHE A 50 5.39 -7.37 -3.32
C PHE A 50 5.13 -8.84 -3.00
N GLY A 51 4.42 -9.52 -3.89
CA GLY A 51 4.08 -10.94 -3.78
C GLY A 51 2.78 -11.21 -3.02
N GLU A 52 1.93 -12.07 -3.61
CA GLU A 52 0.56 -12.35 -3.15
C GLU A 52 0.50 -12.75 -1.67
N ARG A 53 1.20 -13.82 -1.29
CA ARG A 53 1.17 -14.35 0.08
C ARG A 53 1.69 -13.32 1.10
N ARG A 54 2.72 -12.56 0.74
CA ARG A 54 3.27 -11.51 1.60
C ARG A 54 2.30 -10.35 1.75
N TYR A 55 1.68 -9.89 0.65
CA TYR A 55 0.67 -8.85 0.70
C TYR A 55 -0.44 -9.21 1.69
N VAL A 56 -1.01 -10.41 1.58
CA VAL A 56 -2.08 -10.86 2.48
C VAL A 56 -1.65 -10.79 3.95
N GLU A 57 -0.53 -11.40 4.31
CA GLU A 57 -0.10 -11.44 5.72
C GLU A 57 0.37 -10.08 6.25
N THR A 58 1.04 -9.28 5.42
CA THR A 58 1.46 -7.92 5.78
C THR A 58 0.27 -6.98 5.97
N ILE A 59 -0.75 -7.03 5.11
CA ILE A 59 -1.94 -6.17 5.24
C ILE A 59 -2.84 -6.63 6.40
N LYS A 60 -2.99 -7.94 6.62
CA LYS A 60 -3.61 -8.49 7.84
C LYS A 60 -2.93 -7.91 9.08
N GLN A 61 -1.61 -7.92 9.10
CA GLN A 61 -0.83 -7.47 10.24
C GLN A 61 -0.95 -5.95 10.46
N LEU A 62 -0.61 -5.16 9.46
CA LEU A 62 -0.55 -3.70 9.57
C LEU A 62 -1.95 -3.07 9.73
N HIS A 63 -2.95 -3.62 9.03
CA HIS A 63 -4.24 -2.95 8.84
C HIS A 63 -5.46 -3.79 9.27
N GLY A 64 -5.28 -5.03 9.72
CA GLY A 64 -6.37 -5.84 10.27
C GLY A 64 -7.33 -6.33 9.20
N LEU A 65 -6.82 -6.54 7.99
CA LEU A 65 -7.63 -6.81 6.80
C LEU A 65 -7.15 -8.07 6.10
N ASP A 66 -8.02 -9.06 5.98
CA ASP A 66 -7.77 -10.31 5.27
C ASP A 66 -8.26 -10.25 3.82
N GLU A 67 -7.32 -10.11 2.90
CA GLU A 67 -7.54 -10.04 1.45
C GLU A 67 -7.29 -11.38 0.73
N SER A 68 -7.11 -12.48 1.45
CA SER A 68 -6.70 -13.77 0.89
C SER A 68 -7.59 -14.25 -0.27
N GLU A 69 -8.90 -14.12 -0.13
CA GLU A 69 -9.88 -14.53 -1.16
C GLU A 69 -9.94 -13.60 -2.37
N PHE A 70 -9.38 -12.39 -2.28
CA PHE A 70 -9.50 -11.35 -3.31
C PHE A 70 -8.22 -11.17 -4.13
N VAL A 71 -7.07 -11.57 -3.59
CA VAL A 71 -5.76 -11.44 -4.24
C VAL A 71 -5.38 -12.72 -4.99
N TYR A 72 -5.98 -13.87 -4.68
CA TYR A 72 -5.62 -15.13 -5.34
C TYR A 72 -5.74 -15.05 -6.87
N GLY A 73 -4.62 -15.22 -7.56
CA GLY A 73 -4.55 -15.25 -9.02
C GLY A 73 -4.73 -13.88 -9.71
N VAL A 74 -4.68 -12.78 -8.95
CA VAL A 74 -4.65 -11.43 -9.54
C VAL A 74 -3.20 -11.03 -9.84
N GLY A 75 -3.01 -10.22 -10.87
CA GLY A 75 -1.71 -9.66 -11.24
C GLY A 75 -1.29 -8.45 -10.42
N GLY A 76 -2.26 -7.75 -9.85
CA GLY A 76 -2.10 -6.52 -9.08
C GLY A 76 -3.44 -6.13 -8.45
N MET A 77 -3.38 -5.35 -7.38
CA MET A 77 -4.57 -4.86 -6.69
C MET A 77 -4.30 -3.56 -5.96
N VAL A 78 -5.28 -2.65 -5.95
CA VAL A 78 -5.26 -1.44 -5.14
C VAL A 78 -6.57 -1.33 -4.36
N THR A 79 -6.50 -1.06 -3.06
CA THR A 79 -7.67 -0.73 -2.25
C THR A 79 -8.10 0.71 -2.45
N THR A 80 -9.40 0.99 -2.42
CA THR A 80 -9.91 2.37 -2.45
C THR A 80 -9.63 3.07 -1.13
N LEU A 81 -9.70 4.40 -1.16
CA LEU A 81 -9.70 5.22 0.06
C LEU A 81 -10.95 4.95 0.88
N GLY A 82 -10.86 5.15 2.19
CA GLY A 82 -11.91 4.84 3.15
C GLY A 82 -11.99 3.36 3.54
N TYR A 83 -11.29 2.48 2.83
CA TYR A 83 -11.38 1.04 3.07
C TYR A 83 -10.72 0.60 4.38
N ILE A 84 -9.53 1.14 4.66
CA ILE A 84 -8.83 0.90 5.91
C ILE A 84 -9.41 1.83 6.98
N GLN A 85 -10.28 1.31 7.86
CA GLN A 85 -10.98 2.14 8.85
C GLN A 85 -10.05 2.93 9.77
N ALA A 86 -8.89 2.37 10.12
CA ALA A 86 -7.91 3.03 10.98
C ALA A 86 -7.17 4.18 10.26
N ASP A 87 -7.08 4.10 8.92
CA ASP A 87 -6.47 5.11 8.06
C ASP A 87 -7.24 5.24 6.72
N THR A 88 -8.25 6.10 6.70
CA THR A 88 -9.12 6.30 5.53
C THR A 88 -8.40 6.93 4.32
N MET A 89 -7.16 7.39 4.49
CA MET A 89 -6.37 8.04 3.43
C MET A 89 -5.30 7.10 2.85
N LEU A 90 -5.37 5.80 3.16
CA LEU A 90 -4.39 4.80 2.75
C LEU A 90 -4.91 3.93 1.60
N HIS A 91 -4.08 3.82 0.55
CA HIS A 91 -4.13 2.74 -0.42
C HIS A 91 -3.22 1.61 0.01
N CYS A 92 -3.73 0.38 0.06
CA CYS A 92 -2.92 -0.83 0.12
C CYS A 92 -2.79 -1.37 -1.30
N VAL A 93 -1.55 -1.56 -1.75
CA VAL A 93 -1.21 -1.92 -3.12
C VAL A 93 -0.48 -3.25 -3.12
N TYR A 94 -1.01 -4.21 -3.87
CA TYR A 94 -0.34 -5.45 -4.22
C TYR A 94 0.31 -5.29 -5.59
N LEU A 95 1.61 -5.56 -5.67
CA LEU A 95 2.33 -5.71 -6.92
C LEU A 95 3.00 -7.09 -6.98
N PRO A 96 3.13 -7.69 -8.18
CA PRO A 96 3.78 -8.99 -8.34
C PRO A 96 5.29 -8.86 -8.08
N GLU A 97 5.92 -9.93 -7.57
CA GLU A 97 7.38 -9.94 -7.39
C GLU A 97 8.12 -9.90 -8.75
N ASN A 98 7.57 -10.61 -9.73
CA ASN A 98 8.05 -10.56 -11.10
C ASN A 98 7.60 -9.23 -11.71
N TYR A 99 8.56 -8.44 -12.17
CA TYR A 99 8.28 -7.12 -12.72
C TYR A 99 7.48 -7.24 -14.02
N ASP A 100 6.34 -6.56 -14.05
CA ASP A 100 5.58 -6.29 -15.26
C ASP A 100 5.24 -4.79 -15.25
N GLU A 101 5.85 -4.07 -16.19
CA GLU A 101 5.64 -2.62 -16.34
C GLU A 101 4.16 -2.28 -16.56
N THR A 102 3.43 -3.11 -17.32
CA THR A 102 2.01 -2.89 -17.63
C THR A 102 1.19 -2.91 -16.36
N VAL A 103 1.47 -3.86 -15.46
CA VAL A 103 0.81 -3.96 -14.16
C VAL A 103 1.11 -2.72 -13.31
N TYR A 104 2.35 -2.25 -13.27
CA TYR A 104 2.73 -1.09 -12.46
C TYR A 104 2.00 0.17 -12.92
N TRP A 105 1.96 0.43 -14.23
CA TRP A 105 1.23 1.56 -14.80
C TRP A 105 -0.28 1.43 -14.58
N HIS A 106 -0.83 0.21 -14.64
CA HIS A 106 -2.25 -0.04 -14.38
C HIS A 106 -2.64 0.25 -12.92
N GLU A 107 -1.89 -0.30 -11.96
CA GLU A 107 -2.17 -0.04 -10.55
C GLU A 107 -1.89 1.44 -10.19
N ALA A 108 -0.93 2.08 -10.85
CA ALA A 108 -0.69 3.52 -10.68
C ALA A 108 -1.89 4.35 -11.17
N LEU A 109 -2.52 3.94 -12.28
CA LEU A 109 -3.76 4.57 -12.77
C LEU A 109 -4.89 4.44 -11.74
N HIS A 110 -5.04 3.27 -11.12
CA HIS A 110 -6.03 3.06 -10.08
C HIS A 110 -5.82 4.02 -8.89
N VAL A 111 -4.60 4.12 -8.35
CA VAL A 111 -4.28 5.06 -7.27
C VAL A 111 -4.56 6.50 -7.70
N ALA A 112 -4.16 6.90 -8.92
CA ALA A 112 -4.36 8.24 -9.44
C ALA A 112 -5.84 8.61 -9.53
N LEU A 113 -6.66 7.75 -10.16
CA LEU A 113 -8.10 7.96 -10.32
C LEU A 113 -8.82 8.03 -8.98
N MET A 114 -8.53 7.11 -8.06
CA MET A 114 -9.19 7.10 -6.74
C MET A 114 -8.77 8.27 -5.87
N THR A 115 -7.50 8.71 -5.98
CA THR A 115 -7.03 9.93 -5.32
C THR A 115 -7.72 11.16 -5.89
N ALA A 116 -7.77 11.28 -7.22
CA ALA A 116 -8.41 12.40 -7.90
C ALA A 116 -9.91 12.50 -7.55
N GLU A 117 -10.65 11.39 -7.64
CA GLU A 117 -12.07 11.32 -7.29
C GLU A 117 -12.32 11.75 -5.84
N TYR A 118 -11.51 11.26 -4.90
CA TYR A 118 -11.64 11.62 -3.48
C TYR A 118 -11.42 13.11 -3.21
N HIS A 119 -10.53 13.76 -3.97
CA HIS A 119 -10.25 15.20 -3.84
C HIS A 119 -11.09 16.08 -4.78
N GLY A 120 -12.08 15.51 -5.47
CA GLY A 120 -12.98 16.26 -6.35
C GLY A 120 -12.32 16.79 -7.62
N VAL A 121 -11.19 16.21 -8.04
CA VAL A 121 -10.54 16.55 -9.30
C VAL A 121 -11.36 15.97 -10.44
N GLN A 122 -11.64 16.80 -11.43
CA GLN A 122 -12.44 16.39 -12.58
C GLN A 122 -11.61 15.46 -13.48
N LEU A 123 -12.12 14.26 -13.76
CA LEU A 123 -11.36 13.24 -14.51
C LEU A 123 -11.05 13.62 -15.98
N HIS A 124 -11.68 14.67 -16.50
CA HIS A 124 -11.34 15.21 -17.81
C HIS A 124 -10.10 16.13 -17.79
N ASP A 125 -9.58 16.46 -16.60
CA ASP A 125 -8.26 17.07 -16.43
C ASP A 125 -7.17 15.99 -16.63
N GLN A 126 -7.00 15.61 -17.90
CA GLN A 126 -6.13 14.50 -18.29
C GLN A 126 -4.66 14.77 -17.94
N GLU A 127 -4.23 16.03 -17.97
CA GLU A 127 -2.86 16.43 -17.68
C GLU A 127 -2.53 16.19 -16.20
N ALA A 128 -3.38 16.66 -15.27
CA ALA A 128 -3.20 16.44 -13.84
C ALA A 128 -3.19 14.94 -13.48
N LEU A 129 -4.09 14.15 -14.09
CA LEU A 129 -4.13 12.69 -13.90
C LEU A 129 -2.88 11.99 -14.42
N THR A 130 -2.38 12.39 -15.59
CA THR A 130 -1.19 11.79 -16.22
C THR A 130 0.06 12.04 -15.37
N TYR A 131 0.23 13.27 -14.86
CA TYR A 131 1.35 13.57 -13.96
C TYR A 131 1.25 12.80 -12.63
N LEU A 132 0.05 12.71 -12.07
CA LEU A 132 -0.17 11.95 -10.84
C LEU A 132 0.15 10.46 -11.04
N GLN A 133 -0.34 9.85 -12.13
CA GLN A 133 -0.06 8.47 -12.49
C GLN A 133 1.45 8.24 -12.68
N GLY A 134 2.14 9.13 -13.42
CA GLY A 134 3.58 9.04 -13.64
C GLY A 134 4.37 9.09 -12.33
N TYR A 135 4.02 10.02 -11.44
CA TYR A 135 4.61 10.09 -10.10
C TYR A 135 4.43 8.79 -9.30
N ILE A 136 3.22 8.22 -9.29
CA ILE A 136 2.93 6.97 -8.58
C ILE A 136 3.72 5.80 -9.17
N ALA A 137 3.81 5.71 -10.49
CA ALA A 137 4.59 4.68 -11.18
C ALA A 137 6.09 4.78 -10.84
N GLU A 138 6.63 6.00 -10.74
CA GLU A 138 8.01 6.21 -10.26
C GLU A 138 8.20 5.74 -8.82
N GLU A 139 7.26 6.03 -7.93
CA GLU A 139 7.34 5.59 -6.52
C GLU A 139 7.17 4.06 -6.38
N PHE A 140 6.37 3.42 -7.22
CA PHE A 140 6.31 1.96 -7.32
C PHE A 140 7.67 1.38 -7.73
N ASN A 141 8.33 1.97 -8.73
CA ASN A 141 9.66 1.56 -9.15
C ASN A 141 10.70 1.76 -8.04
N ARG A 142 10.68 2.88 -7.32
CA ARG A 142 11.56 3.10 -6.15
C ARG A 142 11.31 2.06 -5.05
N SER A 143 10.05 1.78 -4.74
CA SER A 143 9.65 0.76 -3.77
C SER A 143 10.16 -0.62 -4.18
N ARG A 144 10.08 -0.94 -5.47
CA ARG A 144 10.59 -2.20 -6.02
C ARG A 144 12.10 -2.32 -5.92
N LEU A 145 12.84 -1.26 -6.24
CA LEU A 145 14.30 -1.24 -6.10
C LEU A 145 14.72 -1.49 -4.65
N GLN A 146 14.01 -0.87 -3.70
CA GLN A 146 14.23 -1.11 -2.27
C GLN A 146 13.89 -2.56 -1.88
N PHE A 147 12.76 -3.10 -2.36
CA PHE A 147 12.39 -4.49 -2.15
C PHE A 147 13.44 -5.48 -2.63
N MET A 148 13.99 -5.28 -3.82
CA MET A 148 15.05 -6.14 -4.35
C MET A 148 16.33 -6.04 -3.52
N ALA A 149 16.69 -4.83 -3.06
CA ALA A 149 17.83 -4.63 -2.18
C ALA A 149 17.66 -5.36 -0.85
N ASP A 150 16.47 -5.27 -0.24
CA ASP A 150 16.15 -5.90 1.05
C ASP A 150 16.09 -7.42 0.93
N LYS A 151 15.49 -7.93 -0.15
CA LYS A 151 15.47 -9.37 -0.47
C LYS A 151 16.89 -9.91 -0.61
N LYS A 152 17.78 -9.19 -1.31
CA LYS A 152 19.19 -9.57 -1.49
C LYS A 152 19.97 -9.52 -0.18
N ALA A 153 19.67 -8.57 0.70
CA ALA A 153 20.31 -8.43 2.01
C ALA A 153 19.79 -9.42 3.07
N GLY A 154 18.82 -10.28 2.74
CA GLY A 154 18.17 -11.18 3.70
C GLY A 154 17.25 -10.46 4.69
N GLY A 155 16.94 -9.19 4.46
CA GLY A 155 16.24 -8.30 5.37
C GLY A 155 14.71 -8.31 5.26
N LEU A 156 14.13 -9.25 4.52
CA LEU A 156 12.67 -9.41 4.51
C LEU A 156 12.24 -10.29 5.69
N PRO A 157 11.23 -9.89 6.49
CA PRO A 157 10.68 -10.77 7.51
C PRO A 157 10.13 -12.04 6.85
N ALA A 158 10.34 -13.19 7.50
CA ALA A 158 9.74 -14.45 7.09
C ALA A 158 8.22 -14.30 7.09
N ILE A 159 7.54 -14.76 6.04
CA ILE A 159 6.08 -14.59 5.90
C ILE A 159 5.35 -15.23 7.08
N GLU A 160 5.83 -16.41 7.51
CA GLU A 160 5.33 -17.14 8.67
C GLU A 160 5.48 -16.38 9.99
N GLY A 161 6.39 -15.40 10.05
CA GLY A 161 6.61 -14.54 11.20
C GLY A 161 5.78 -13.25 11.19
N ILE A 162 5.02 -12.97 10.11
CA ILE A 162 4.17 -11.78 9.97
C ILE A 162 2.80 -12.04 10.63
N VAL A 163 2.79 -12.48 11.90
CA VAL A 163 1.56 -12.77 12.65
C VAL A 163 1.69 -12.25 14.07
N THR A 164 1.30 -10.99 14.29
CA THR A 164 1.41 -10.35 15.62
C THR A 164 0.15 -9.60 16.07
N ARG A 165 -0.86 -9.47 15.20
CA ARG A 165 -2.14 -8.83 15.52
C ARG A 165 -3.14 -9.88 16.04
N PRO A 166 -3.96 -9.57 17.07
CA PRO A 166 -4.98 -10.51 17.54
C PRO A 166 -5.98 -10.86 16.44
N ALA A 167 -6.26 -12.15 16.25
CA ALA A 167 -7.18 -12.64 15.21
C ALA A 167 -8.58 -12.01 15.30
N SER A 168 -9.03 -11.64 16.50
CA SER A 168 -10.31 -10.94 16.73
C SER A 168 -10.38 -9.54 16.13
N THR A 169 -9.25 -8.96 15.71
CA THR A 169 -9.17 -7.63 15.11
C THR A 169 -8.95 -7.68 13.59
N ILE A 170 -8.96 -8.88 13.01
CA ILE A 170 -8.83 -9.09 11.56
C ILE A 170 -10.23 -9.24 10.98
N CYS A 171 -10.54 -8.39 10.01
CA CYS A 171 -11.80 -8.42 9.26
C CYS A 171 -11.57 -8.97 7.85
N ARG A 172 -12.53 -9.71 7.32
CA ARG A 172 -12.54 -10.13 5.91
C ARG A 172 -12.67 -8.92 4.99
N GLY A 173 -11.91 -8.90 3.91
CA GLY A 173 -12.01 -7.88 2.87
C GLY A 173 -13.19 -8.05 1.89
N GLY A 174 -13.18 -7.28 0.79
CA GLY A 174 -13.91 -7.58 -0.45
C GLY A 174 -14.73 -6.46 -1.10
N PHE A 175 -15.10 -5.40 -0.38
CA PHE A 175 -16.08 -4.44 -0.90
C PHE A 175 -15.50 -3.26 -1.68
N CYS A 176 -14.18 -3.02 -1.62
CA CYS A 176 -13.59 -1.74 -2.02
C CYS A 176 -12.25 -1.87 -2.76
N ASN A 177 -12.08 -2.91 -3.57
CA ASN A 177 -10.82 -3.18 -4.28
C ASN A 177 -10.98 -3.03 -5.79
N ARG A 178 -9.90 -2.60 -6.45
CA ARG A 178 -9.72 -2.71 -7.91
C ARG A 178 -8.60 -3.71 -8.20
N LYS A 179 -8.80 -4.58 -9.18
CA LYS A 179 -7.92 -5.72 -9.47
C LYS A 179 -7.60 -5.85 -10.95
N VAL A 180 -6.37 -6.31 -11.23
CA VAL A 180 -5.94 -6.78 -12.55
C VAL A 180 -5.90 -8.30 -12.56
N VAL A 181 -6.54 -8.93 -13.55
CA VAL A 181 -6.40 -10.38 -13.80
C VAL A 181 -5.37 -10.55 -14.91
N MET A 182 -4.23 -11.17 -14.61
CA MET A 182 -3.24 -11.52 -15.63
C MET A 182 -3.79 -12.69 -16.46
N ARG A 183 -3.63 -12.61 -17.77
CA ARG A 183 -3.99 -13.71 -18.70
C ARG A 183 -2.87 -14.73 -18.81
#